data_AF-A0A7C4IWF8-F1
#
_entry.id   AF-A0A7C4IWF8-F1
#
_cell.length_a   1.000
_cell.length_b   1.000
_cell.length_c   1.000
_cell.angle_alpha   90.00
_cell.angle_beta   90.00
_cell.angle_gamma   90.00
#
_symmetry.space_group_name_H-M   'P 1'
#
loop_
_entity.id
_entity.type
_entity.pdbx_description
1 polymer ?
#
loop_
_entity_poly.entity_id
_entity_poly.type
_entity_poly.pdbx_seq_one_letter_code
_entity_poly.pdbx_strand_id
1 'polypeptide(L)' 'MAETKMPHSGHEQHLCYLHNLGYVTSNLADYKKLVTNPKFICKNCGRTAVSDKNLCAPEKL' A
#
# COMPACT_ATOMS: atom_id res chain seq x y z
N MET A 1 18.30 10.58 -16.15
CA MET A 1 17.78 9.99 -14.89
C MET A 1 16.28 10.05 -15.01
N ALA A 2 15.57 8.92 -15.08
CA ALA A 2 14.12 8.94 -15.28
C ALA A 2 13.46 9.56 -14.05
N GLU A 3 12.83 10.72 -14.21
CA GLU A 3 12.03 11.37 -13.19
C GLU A 3 10.99 10.35 -12.71
N THR A 4 11.10 9.91 -11.47
CA THR A 4 10.14 8.95 -10.89
C THR A 4 8.84 9.71 -10.66
N LYS A 5 8.02 9.85 -11.71
CA LYS A 5 6.71 10.48 -11.62
C LYS A 5 5.83 9.59 -10.75
N MET A 6 5.72 9.95 -9.47
CA MET A 6 4.78 9.32 -8.56
C MET A 6 3.35 9.62 -9.03
N PRO A 7 2.45 8.64 -9.02
CA PRO A 7 1.09 8.81 -9.58
C PRO A 7 0.23 9.79 -8.78
N HIS A 8 0.55 10.00 -7.51
CA HIS A 8 -0.08 10.99 -6.63
C HIS A 8 0.83 11.29 -5.43
N SER A 9 0.53 12.34 -4.68
CA SER A 9 1.28 12.71 -3.47
C SER A 9 1.20 11.59 -2.40
N GLY A 10 2.29 11.38 -1.66
CA GLY A 10 2.37 10.40 -0.57
C GLY A 10 2.38 8.93 -1.02
N HIS A 11 2.51 8.64 -2.32
CA HIS A 11 2.45 7.27 -2.84
C HIS A 11 3.48 6.32 -2.21
N GLU A 12 4.64 6.84 -1.80
CA GLU A 12 5.71 6.10 -1.12
C GLU A 12 5.27 5.41 0.18
N GLN A 13 4.21 5.91 0.84
CA GLN A 13 3.69 5.34 2.09
C GLN A 13 2.63 4.25 1.85
N HIS A 14 2.24 4.03 0.59
CA HIS A 14 1.14 3.13 0.24
C HIS A 14 1.63 1.73 -0.12
N LEU A 15 0.77 0.74 0.11
CA LEU A 15 1.06 -0.65 -0.23
C LEU A 15 1.29 -0.87 -1.73
N CYS A 16 0.68 -0.06 -2.59
CA CYS A 16 0.92 -0.10 -4.03
C CYS A 16 2.39 0.15 -4.37
N TYR A 17 3.03 1.09 -3.68
CA TYR A 17 4.45 1.39 -3.87
C TYR A 17 5.33 0.24 -3.38
N LEU A 18 5.07 -0.24 -2.16
CA LEU A 18 5.79 -1.40 -1.60
C LEU A 18 5.67 -2.64 -2.50
N HIS A 19 4.50 -2.86 -3.09
CA HIS A 19 4.30 -3.95 -4.04
C HIS A 19 5.14 -3.78 -5.31
N ASN A 20 5.17 -2.58 -5.90
CA ASN A 20 5.97 -2.28 -7.09
C ASN A 20 7.48 -2.41 -6.83
N LEU A 21 7.94 -2.14 -5.60
CA LEU A 21 9.33 -2.36 -5.20
C LEU A 21 9.69 -3.83 -4.95
N GLY A 22 8.73 -4.76 -5.04
CA GLY A 22 8.97 -6.16 -4.69
C GLY A 22 9.15 -6.40 -3.18
N TYR A 23 8.70 -5.46 -2.34
CA TYR A 23 8.81 -5.59 -0.88
C TYR A 23 8.05 -6.81 -0.34
N VAL A 24 6.95 -7.19 -1.00
CA VAL A 24 6.20 -8.41 -0.65
C VAL A 24 7.08 -9.66 -0.74
N THR A 25 7.96 -9.72 -1.76
CA THR A 25 8.86 -10.85 -1.97
C THR A 25 10.03 -10.84 -1.01
N SER A 26 10.63 -9.66 -0.78
CA SER A 26 11.83 -9.54 0.08
C SER A 26 11.50 -9.50 1.58
N ASN A 27 10.33 -8.99 1.96
CA ASN A 27 9.95 -8.67 3.35
C ASN A 27 8.49 -9.06 3.66
N LEU A 28 8.10 -10.28 3.26
CA LEU A 28 6.72 -10.77 3.42
C LEU A 28 6.21 -10.69 4.87
N ALA A 29 7.06 -10.99 5.85
CA ALA A 29 6.69 -10.98 7.27
C ALA A 29 6.29 -9.57 7.76
N ASP A 30 6.98 -8.54 7.27
CA ASP A 30 6.65 -7.15 7.60
C ASP A 30 5.40 -6.70 6.85
N TYR A 31 5.32 -6.99 5.55
CA TYR A 31 4.13 -6.69 4.74
C TYR A 31 2.86 -7.32 5.31
N LYS A 32 2.94 -8.54 5.86
CA LYS A 32 1.82 -9.21 6.55
C LYS A 32 1.27 -8.37 7.70
N LYS A 33 2.10 -7.67 8.47
CA LYS A 33 1.64 -6.83 9.59
C LYS A 33 0.80 -5.65 9.10
N LEU A 34 1.06 -5.17 7.89
CA LEU A 34 0.33 -4.04 7.29
C LEU A 34 -1.07 -4.44 6.79
N VAL A 35 -1.26 -5.72 6.43
CA VAL A 35 -2.49 -6.24 5.81
C VAL A 35 -3.31 -7.18 6.69
N THR A 36 -2.74 -7.64 7.83
CA THR A 36 -3.42 -8.53 8.79
C THR A 36 -4.38 -7.75 9.66
N ASN A 37 -5.59 -8.29 9.90
CA ASN A 37 -6.68 -7.57 10.60
C ASN A 37 -6.97 -6.19 9.97
N PRO A 38 -7.25 -6.15 8.66
CA PRO A 38 -7.42 -4.89 7.96
C PRO A 38 -8.67 -4.16 8.46
N LYS A 39 -8.55 -2.85 8.58
CA LYS A 39 -9.67 -1.95 8.92
C LYS A 39 -10.15 -1.15 7.71
N PHE A 40 -9.34 -1.15 6.65
CA PHE A 40 -9.59 -0.38 5.45
C PHE A 40 -9.34 -1.20 4.19
N ILE A 41 -10.08 -0.88 3.13
CA ILE A 41 -9.91 -1.40 1.77
C ILE A 41 -9.70 -0.23 0.80
N CYS A 42 -8.85 -0.41 -0.21
CA CYS A 42 -8.66 0.60 -1.24
C CYS A 42 -9.73 0.44 -2.31
N LYS A 43 -10.56 1.46 -2.52
CA LYS A 43 -11.62 1.43 -3.54
C LYS A 43 -11.11 1.29 -4.98
N ASN A 44 -9.85 1.67 -5.22
CA ASN A 44 -9.27 1.64 -6.58
C ASN A 44 -8.75 0.26 -7.00
N CYS A 45 -8.28 -0.55 -6.05
CA CYS A 45 -7.53 -1.78 -6.38
C CYS A 45 -7.75 -2.93 -5.40
N GLY A 46 -8.60 -2.77 -4.39
CA GLY A 46 -9.02 -3.83 -3.47
C GLY A 46 -7.99 -4.25 -2.42
N ARG A 47 -6.79 -3.63 -2.37
CA ARG A 47 -5.82 -3.93 -1.30
C ARG A 47 -6.35 -3.47 0.05
N THR A 48 -6.06 -4.24 1.08
CA THR A 48 -6.52 -3.98 2.44
C THR A 48 -5.35 -3.59 3.33
N ALA A 49 -5.61 -2.76 4.34
CA ALA A 49 -4.61 -2.34 5.31
C ALA A 49 -5.22 -2.10 6.69
N VAL A 50 -4.37 -2.15 7.72
CA VAL A 50 -4.75 -1.79 9.10
C VAL A 50 -5.00 -0.28 9.25
N SER A 51 -4.31 0.55 8.45
CA SER A 51 -4.43 2.02 8.46
C SER A 51 -4.76 2.56 7.08
N ASP A 52 -5.58 3.61 7.04
CA ASP A 52 -5.98 4.35 5.85
C ASP A 52 -4.78 4.97 5.11
N LYS A 53 -3.76 5.40 5.84
CA LYS A 53 -2.53 6.02 5.32
C LYS A 53 -1.71 5.11 4.41
N ASN A 54 -1.95 3.80 4.45
CA ASN A 54 -1.25 2.84 3.61
C ASN A 54 -1.98 2.59 2.28
N LEU A 55 -3.08 3.28 2.00
CA LEU A 55 -3.91 3.05 0.81
C LEU A 55 -4.15 4.35 0.04
N CYS A 56 -4.28 4.24 -1.29
CA CYS A 56 -4.53 5.39 -2.17
C CYS A 56 -5.92 6.01 -1.98
N ALA A 57 -6.93 5.17 -1.81
CA ALA A 57 -8.33 5.56 -1.66
C ALA A 57 -8.98 4.68 -0.57
N PRO A 58 -8.65 4.91 0.71
CA PRO A 58 -9.11 4.08 1.82
C PRO A 58 -10.62 4.21 2.04
N GLU A 59 -11.28 3.08 2.25
CA GLU A 59 -12.64 2.95 2.74
C GLU A 59 -12.63 2.05 3.97
N LYS A 60 -13.46 2.33 4.97
CA LYS A 60 -13.59 1.44 6.13
C LYS A 60 -14.27 0.14 5.72
N LEU A 61 -13.74 -0.98 6.21
CA LEU A 61 -14.36 -2.31 6.12
C LEU A 61 -15.51 -2.45 7.12
#